data_AF-A0A843KQ88-F1
#
_entry.id   AF-A0A843KQ88-F1
#
_cell.length_a   1.000
_cell.length_b   1.000
_cell.length_c   1.000
_cell.angle_alpha   90.00
_cell.angle_beta   90.00
_cell.angle_gamma   90.00
#
_symmetry.space_group_name_H-M   'P 1'
#
loop_
_entity.id
_entity.type
_entity.pdbx_description
1 polymer ?
#
loop_
_entity_poly.entity_id
_entity_poly.type
_entity_poly.pdbx_seq_one_letter_code
_entity_poly.pdbx_strand_id
1 'polypeptide(L)'
;MSGEDSKLNCVGCDTGLSFNEGEKLLVNGQLVELIGLEEIMEEVRKLKISQRKQVADELLARAMVRKAVPEGSEKQYRDALMDEYDRRYLSVM
;
A
#
# COMPACT_ATOMS: atom_id res chain seq x y z
N MET A 1 -22.88 -6.55 38.78
CA MET A 1 -23.37 -5.30 38.15
C MET A 1 -22.22 -4.31 38.17
N SER A 2 -21.94 -3.71 37.02
CA SER A 2 -21.06 -2.54 36.82
C SER A 2 -19.58 -2.80 37.09
N GLY A 3 -18.63 -2.64 36.16
CA GLY A 3 -18.62 -1.98 34.87
C GLY A 3 -17.18 -1.52 34.70
N GLU A 4 -16.40 -2.19 33.86
CA GLU A 4 -14.98 -1.87 33.68
C GLU A 4 -14.62 -1.89 32.19
N ASP A 5 -14.54 -0.66 31.68
CA ASP A 5 -13.51 -0.16 30.79
C ASP A 5 -13.17 -0.94 29.52
N SER A 6 -13.66 -0.37 28.42
CA SER A 6 -13.12 -0.44 27.07
C SER A 6 -11.59 -0.25 27.03
N LYS A 7 -10.83 -1.29 27.31
CA LYS A 7 -9.41 -1.36 26.93
C LYS A 7 -9.31 -1.83 25.48
N LEU A 8 -9.58 -0.89 24.57
CA LEU A 8 -8.93 -0.87 23.26
C LEU A 8 -7.42 -0.75 23.53
N ASN A 9 -6.76 -1.90 23.71
CA ASN A 9 -5.31 -1.96 23.75
C ASN A 9 -4.82 -1.69 22.33
N CYS A 10 -4.59 -0.42 22.02
CA CYS A 10 -3.69 -0.04 20.93
C CYS A 10 -2.27 -0.42 21.37
N VAL A 11 -1.91 -1.70 21.17
CA VAL A 11 -0.57 -2.19 21.41
C VAL A 11 0.31 -1.72 20.25
N GLY A 12 1.24 -0.82 20.55
CA GLY A 12 2.46 -0.62 19.76
C GLY A 12 2.32 0.31 18.56
N CYS A 13 2.53 1.60 18.79
CA CYS A 13 3.35 2.40 17.86
C CYS A 13 4.81 1.95 18.01
N ASP A 14 5.13 0.80 17.46
CA ASP A 14 6.51 0.36 17.24
C ASP A 14 6.72 0.41 15.73
N THR A 15 7.82 0.98 15.27
CA THR A 15 8.27 0.91 13.88
C THR A 15 8.60 -0.55 13.54
N GLY A 16 7.56 -1.36 13.39
CA GLY A 16 7.59 -2.76 13.04
C GLY A 16 7.06 -2.91 11.63
N LEU A 17 7.96 -2.81 10.66
CA LEU A 17 7.73 -3.33 9.31
C LEU A 17 7.46 -4.83 9.51
N SER A 18 6.19 -5.21 9.61
CA SER A 18 5.76 -6.60 9.68
C SER A 18 5.96 -7.20 8.30
N PHE A 19 7.20 -7.58 8.00
CA PHE A 19 7.66 -8.18 6.74
C PHE A 19 7.04 -9.57 6.41
N ASN A 20 5.97 -10.01 7.09
CA ASN A 20 5.51 -11.40 7.02
C ASN A 20 4.01 -11.63 6.72
N GLU A 21 3.21 -10.57 6.59
CA GLU A 21 1.88 -10.69 5.98
C GLU A 21 1.92 -9.97 4.63
N GLY A 22 1.75 -10.71 3.54
CA GLY A 22 1.70 -10.11 2.20
C GLY A 22 0.68 -8.98 2.20
N GLU A 23 1.13 -7.77 1.90
CA GLU A 23 0.25 -6.62 1.94
C GLU A 23 -0.81 -6.75 0.86
N LYS A 24 -2.05 -6.53 1.26
CA LYS A 24 -3.21 -6.71 0.39
C LYS A 24 -3.47 -5.42 -0.35
N LEU A 25 -3.26 -5.44 -1.66
CA LEU A 25 -3.66 -4.38 -2.56
C LEU A 25 -5.08 -4.64 -3.06
N LEU A 26 -5.95 -3.65 -2.97
CA LEU A 26 -7.31 -3.75 -3.50
C LEU A 26 -7.33 -3.40 -5.00
N VAL A 27 -7.24 -4.42 -5.86
CA VAL A 27 -7.27 -4.26 -7.31
C VAL A 27 -8.67 -4.54 -7.84
N ASN A 28 -9.34 -3.53 -8.38
CA ASN A 28 -10.68 -3.68 -8.98
C ASN A 28 -11.71 -4.34 -8.04
N GLY A 29 -11.66 -4.00 -6.74
CA GLY A 29 -12.53 -4.58 -5.72
C GLY A 29 -12.09 -5.96 -5.20
N GLN A 30 -10.98 -6.50 -5.70
CA GLN A 30 -10.41 -7.76 -5.26
C GLN A 30 -9.15 -7.50 -4.43
N LEU A 31 -9.09 -8.08 -3.22
CA LEU A 31 -7.88 -8.03 -2.39
C LEU A 31 -6.86 -9.03 -2.95
N VAL A 32 -5.74 -8.51 -3.44
CA VAL A 32 -4.62 -9.28 -3.98
C VAL A 32 -3.42 -9.10 -3.07
N GLU A 33 -2.81 -10.20 -2.64
CA GLU A 33 -1.56 -10.14 -1.88
C GLU A 33 -0.40 -9.79 -2.82
N LEU A 34 0.27 -8.69 -2.49
CA LEU A 34 1.34 -8.12 -3.31
C LEU A 34 2.61 -8.09 -2.47
N ILE A 35 3.52 -9.03 -2.75
CA ILE A 35 4.75 -9.20 -1.99
C ILE A 35 5.68 -8.00 -2.26
N GLY A 36 6.06 -7.29 -1.18
CA GLY A 36 6.94 -6.12 -1.27
C GLY A 36 6.23 -4.84 -1.72
N LEU A 37 4.92 -4.72 -1.48
CA LEU A 37 4.15 -3.51 -1.77
C LEU A 37 4.70 -2.29 -1.00
N GLU A 38 4.98 -2.43 0.29
CA GLU A 38 5.56 -1.39 1.14
C GLU A 38 6.92 -0.96 0.63
N GLU A 39 7.77 -1.90 0.21
CA GLU A 39 9.08 -1.58 -0.37
C GLU A 39 8.92 -0.76 -1.66
N ILE A 40 8.00 -1.16 -2.54
CA ILE A 40 7.67 -0.39 -3.76
C ILE A 40 7.18 1.01 -3.39
N MET A 41 6.28 1.12 -2.40
CA MET A 41 5.71 2.39 -1.96
C MET A 41 6.76 3.31 -1.35
N GLU A 42 7.60 2.79 -0.46
CA GLU A 42 8.70 3.53 0.15
C GLU A 42 9.70 4.02 -0.89
N GLU A 43 10.07 3.16 -1.86
CA GLU A 43 10.97 3.56 -2.94
C GLU A 43 10.39 4.71 -3.76
N VAL A 44 9.11 4.64 -4.15
CA VAL A 44 8.47 5.72 -4.89
C VAL A 44 8.32 6.99 -4.04
N ARG A 45 8.05 6.84 -2.74
CA ARG A 45 8.01 7.97 -1.80
C ARG A 45 9.36 8.67 -1.69
N LYS A 46 10.46 7.91 -1.65
CA LYS A 46 11.83 8.45 -1.61
C LYS A 46 12.17 9.30 -2.84
N LEU A 47 11.54 9.03 -3.98
CA LEU A 47 11.68 9.84 -5.20
C LEU A 47 11.03 11.23 -5.07
N LYS A 48 10.20 11.47 -4.05
CA LYS A 48 9.50 12.75 -3.79
C LYS A 48 8.80 13.30 -5.04
N ILE A 49 8.18 12.41 -5.80
CA ILE A 49 7.46 12.78 -7.02
C ILE A 49 6.19 13.53 -6.64
N SER A 50 6.09 14.78 -7.07
CA SER A 50 4.90 15.62 -6.80
C SER A 50 3.72 15.30 -7.73
N GLN A 51 3.99 14.72 -8.90
CA GLN A 51 2.95 14.40 -9.88
C GLN A 51 2.34 13.03 -9.61
N ARG A 52 1.07 13.03 -9.21
CA ARG A 52 0.27 11.81 -8.97
C ARG A 52 0.33 10.80 -10.13
N LYS A 53 0.30 11.30 -11.38
CA LYS A 53 0.40 10.45 -12.58
C LYS A 53 1.73 9.70 -12.63
N GLN A 54 2.84 10.39 -12.39
CA GLN A 54 4.18 9.83 -12.40
C GLN A 54 4.37 8.84 -11.24
N VAL A 55 3.84 9.14 -10.05
CA VAL A 55 3.83 8.19 -8.91
C VAL A 55 3.18 6.88 -9.33
N ALA A 56 2.00 6.93 -9.98
CA ALA A 56 1.29 5.74 -10.40
C ALA A 56 2.02 4.95 -11.50
N ASP A 57 2.64 5.63 -12.48
CA ASP A 57 3.47 4.97 -13.50
C ASP A 57 4.70 4.28 -12.86
N GLU A 58 5.29 4.92 -11.86
CA GLU A 58 6.50 4.45 -11.18
C GLU A 58 6.22 3.27 -10.22
N LEU A 59 5.09 3.32 -9.49
CA LEU A 59 4.59 2.19 -8.69
C LEU A 59 4.32 0.98 -9.58
N LEU A 60 3.64 1.19 -10.71
CA LEU A 60 3.36 0.14 -11.68
C LEU A 60 4.66 -0.46 -12.24
N ALA A 61 5.61 0.38 -12.66
CA ALA A 61 6.89 -0.07 -13.21
C ALA A 61 7.62 -1.01 -12.23
N ARG A 62 7.68 -0.65 -10.95
CA ARG A 62 8.29 -1.49 -9.91
C ARG A 62 7.51 -2.77 -9.64
N ALA A 63 6.18 -2.71 -9.60
CA ALA A 63 5.33 -3.89 -9.43
C ALA A 63 5.47 -4.88 -10.60
N MET A 64 5.62 -4.37 -11.84
CA MET A 64 5.89 -5.18 -13.02
C MET A 64 7.26 -5.86 -12.97
N VAL A 65 8.31 -5.17 -12.51
CA VAL A 65 9.65 -5.76 -12.33
C VAL A 65 9.60 -6.97 -11.38
N ARG A 66 8.73 -6.92 -10.36
CA ARG A 66 8.51 -8.04 -9.43
C ARG A 66 7.55 -9.11 -9.95
N LYS A 67 7.08 -9.00 -11.20
CA LYS A 67 6.06 -9.87 -11.80
C LYS A 67 4.78 -9.97 -10.97
N ALA A 68 4.48 -8.93 -10.19
CA ALA A 68 3.29 -8.87 -9.35
C ALA A 68 2.03 -8.43 -10.12
N VAL A 69 2.20 -8.00 -11.37
CA VAL A 69 1.14 -7.49 -12.24
C VAL A 69 1.01 -8.39 -13.47
N PRO A 70 -0.15 -9.05 -13.68
CA PRO A 70 -0.41 -9.79 -14.90
C PRO A 70 -0.61 -8.83 -16.09
N GLU A 71 -0.12 -9.25 -17.27
CA GLU A 71 -0.28 -8.50 -18.52
C GLU A 71 -1.77 -8.23 -18.79
N GLY A 72 -2.10 -6.99 -19.15
CA GLY A 72 -3.49 -6.54 -19.37
C GLY A 72 -4.22 -6.06 -18.12
N SER A 73 -3.68 -6.27 -16.91
CA SER A 73 -4.24 -5.71 -15.66
C SER A 73 -3.49 -4.48 -15.16
N GLU A 74 -2.51 -3.98 -15.92
CA GLU A 74 -1.65 -2.85 -15.57
C GLU A 74 -2.44 -1.61 -15.15
N LYS A 75 -3.51 -1.28 -15.88
CA LYS A 75 -4.36 -0.13 -15.53
C LYS A 75 -5.01 -0.28 -14.15
N GLN A 76 -5.58 -1.46 -13.88
CA GLN A 76 -6.25 -1.74 -12.61
C GLN A 76 -5.26 -1.70 -11.45
N TYR A 77 -4.08 -2.28 -11.65
CA TYR A 77 -3.01 -2.25 -10.65
C TYR A 77 -2.48 -0.84 -10.44
N ARG A 78 -2.31 -0.05 -11.51
CA ARG A 78 -1.89 1.35 -11.42
C ARG A 78 -2.85 2.17 -10.56
N ASP A 79 -4.14 2.07 -10.83
CA ASP A 79 -5.17 2.79 -10.07
C ASP A 79 -5.19 2.31 -8.61
N ALA A 80 -5.15 1.00 -8.37
CA ALA A 80 -5.10 0.42 -7.03
C ALA A 80 -3.86 0.83 -6.23
N LEU A 81 -2.68 0.76 -6.86
CA LEU A 81 -1.41 1.17 -6.26
C LEU A 81 -1.43 2.64 -5.86
N MET A 82 -2.00 3.48 -6.73
CA MET A 82 -2.16 4.89 -6.46
C MET A 82 -3.16 5.16 -5.32
N ASP A 83 -4.29 4.44 -5.29
CA ASP A 83 -5.30 4.57 -4.23
C ASP A 83 -4.72 4.21 -2.86
N GLU A 84 -3.98 3.10 -2.79
CA GLU A 84 -3.34 2.67 -1.56
C GLU A 84 -2.20 3.61 -1.15
N TYR A 85 -1.43 4.14 -2.11
CA TYR A 85 -0.41 5.16 -1.83
C TYR A 85 -1.03 6.46 -1.30
N ASP A 86 -2.14 6.91 -1.88
CA ASP A 86 -2.90 8.07 -1.42
C ASP A 86 -3.44 7.84 0.01
N ARG A 87 -4.07 6.69 0.26
CA ARG A 87 -4.58 6.33 1.57
C ARG A 87 -3.49 6.31 2.65
N ARG A 88 -2.29 5.81 2.34
CA ARG A 88 -1.20 5.70 3.31
C ARG A 88 -0.43 6.99 3.55
N TYR A 89 -0.28 7.84 2.53
CA TYR A 89 0.60 9.01 2.60
C TYR A 89 -0.10 10.37 2.45
N LEU A 90 -1.30 10.42 1.86
CA LEU A 90 -2.10 11.64 1.74
C LEU A 90 -3.21 11.73 2.79
N SER A 91 -3.71 10.61 3.34
CA SER A 91 -4.75 10.62 4.39
C SER A 91 -4.26 10.99 5.81
N VAL A 92 -3.00 11.43 5.98
CA VAL A 92 -2.42 11.81 7.28
C VAL A 92 -2.46 13.34 7.49
N MET A 93 -3.41 14.04 6.88
CA MET A 93 -3.77 15.44 7.17
C MET A 93 -5.20 15.52 7.66
#